data_AF-A0A7S2ZXK8-F1
#
_entry.id   AF-A0A7S2ZXK8-F1
#
_cell.length_a   1.000
_cell.length_b   1.000
_cell.length_c   1.000
_cell.angle_alpha   90.00
_cell.angle_beta   90.00
_cell.angle_gamma   90.00
#
_symmetry.space_group_name_H-M   'P 1'
#
loop_
_entity.id
_entity.type
_entity.pdbx_description
1 polymer ?
#
loop_
_entity_poly.entity_id
_entity_poly.type
_entity_poly.pdbx_seq_one_letter_code
_entity_poly.pdbx_strand_id
1 'polypeptide(L)'
;MLCHQLKRFKCADLLVTNHEAQHFPSCLSFDRVLCDVPCSGDGTLRKAPDMWVKWNHREAHGLHKLQMAIGRRGFDLLKPGGTMVYATCSFNPLENEAVVNSLLNAYGSIIELVDVSDKLKGFKRRDGLNTWSVKDTSPEQTWYTSFEQVPEHRRRSVVESMFPPAESAPTSSLLKRCVRVVPHDQDTGGFFVAVLRKAGEAPVVERVPTEGGARAPRQRPDTRNRRGYSNLLSSDPLARLNEVNPTLAKEIREFYGFEPEWVMNGVYSKSSEKQSKRLSFIPEKGQKVLDEFVYAPDLKQQLRVLSAGVRGFEKCPRDGAECSYRIAFDTLHILLPVLTRRVIYVKKETLCGLLQVSQSLLFDKVDDEETRKEIERISVGAVVFRKESSDDCLIMWRGKVSLTPLMPKDEVEFLCFKYDLPNPAKTQRGGSDGVPEDAKQRIDAKDEEDAGRAEEAPE
;
A
#
# COMPACT_ATOMS: atom_id res chain seq x y z
N MET A 1 0.10 9.90 -1.63
CA MET A 1 1.36 9.27 -1.15
C MET A 1 1.32 7.74 -1.28
N LEU A 2 0.34 7.06 -0.69
CA LEU A 2 0.23 5.58 -0.70
C LEU A 2 0.20 4.97 -2.12
N CYS A 3 -0.72 5.39 -3.00
CA CYS A 3 -0.80 4.85 -4.37
C CYS A 3 0.49 5.03 -5.18
N HIS A 4 1.32 6.03 -4.86
CA HIS A 4 2.62 6.21 -5.52
C HIS A 4 3.63 5.19 -5.03
N GLN A 5 3.71 4.95 -3.71
CA GLN A 5 4.63 3.95 -3.15
C GLN A 5 4.26 2.54 -3.60
N LEU A 6 2.96 2.23 -3.66
CA LEU A 6 2.48 0.91 -4.06
C LEU A 6 2.79 0.54 -5.52
N LYS A 7 2.92 1.54 -6.41
CA LYS A 7 3.37 1.29 -7.80
C LYS A 7 4.75 0.64 -7.86
N ARG A 8 5.57 0.77 -6.82
CA ARG A 8 6.90 0.12 -6.72
C ARG A 8 6.80 -1.34 -6.30
N PHE A 9 5.74 -1.72 -5.58
CA PHE A 9 5.57 -3.06 -5.00
C PHE A 9 4.89 -4.07 -5.93
N LYS A 10 4.48 -3.69 -7.14
CA LYS A 10 3.94 -4.56 -8.21
C LYS A 10 2.97 -5.66 -7.73
N CYS A 11 2.16 -5.37 -6.71
CA CYS A 11 1.27 -6.34 -6.09
C CYS A 11 -0.12 -6.27 -6.72
N ALA A 12 -0.56 -7.35 -7.35
CA ALA A 12 -1.85 -7.42 -8.04
C ALA A 12 -3.04 -7.62 -7.08
N ASP A 13 -2.82 -8.18 -5.90
CA ASP A 13 -3.84 -8.45 -4.89
C ASP A 13 -4.03 -7.27 -3.93
N LEU A 14 -3.96 -6.04 -4.45
CA LEU A 14 -4.05 -4.82 -3.65
C LEU A 14 -5.16 -3.89 -4.12
N LEU A 15 -6.02 -3.52 -3.17
CA LEU A 15 -7.04 -2.48 -3.33
C LEU A 15 -6.75 -1.34 -2.37
N VAL A 16 -6.81 -0.11 -2.89
CA VAL A 16 -6.63 1.12 -2.13
C VAL A 16 -7.95 1.87 -2.13
N THR A 17 -8.46 2.16 -0.93
CA THR A 17 -9.75 2.83 -0.74
C THR A 17 -9.58 4.16 -0.02
N ASN A 18 -10.59 5.03 -0.10
CA ASN A 18 -10.60 6.30 0.62
C ASN A 18 -11.85 6.44 1.49
N HIS A 19 -11.69 6.18 2.79
CA HIS A 19 -12.74 6.29 3.80
C HIS A 19 -12.18 6.81 5.11
N GLU A 20 -13.03 7.44 5.90
CA GLU A 20 -12.73 7.65 7.31
C GLU A 20 -12.69 6.29 8.02
N ALA A 21 -11.61 6.01 8.75
CA ALA A 21 -11.35 4.69 9.31
C ALA A 21 -12.45 4.23 10.28
N GLN A 22 -13.01 5.13 11.09
CA GLN A 22 -14.12 4.86 12.01
C GLN A 22 -15.47 4.60 11.32
N HIS A 23 -15.58 4.95 10.03
CA HIS A 23 -16.79 4.82 9.22
C HIS A 23 -16.55 3.94 7.99
N PHE A 24 -15.49 3.12 7.97
CA PHE A 24 -15.23 2.18 6.89
C PHE A 24 -16.48 1.33 6.62
N PRO A 25 -16.86 0.93 5.39
CA PRO A 25 -18.13 0.22 5.13
C PRO A 25 -18.23 -1.17 5.80
N SER A 26 -19.43 -1.59 6.27
CA SER A 26 -19.65 -2.89 6.98
C SER A 26 -19.93 -4.07 6.08
N CYS A 27 -19.97 -3.84 4.77
CA CYS A 27 -20.21 -4.91 3.82
C CYS A 27 -19.06 -5.92 3.80
N LEU A 28 -17.85 -5.50 4.15
CA LEU A 28 -16.66 -6.35 4.16
C LEU A 28 -16.38 -6.97 5.52
N SER A 29 -15.86 -8.20 5.50
CA SER A 29 -15.25 -8.84 6.67
C SER A 29 -13.87 -9.40 6.33
N PHE A 30 -12.93 -9.26 7.27
CA PHE A 30 -11.53 -9.62 7.08
C PHE A 30 -11.11 -10.72 8.06
N ASP A 31 -10.21 -11.58 7.60
CA ASP A 31 -9.53 -12.54 8.46
C ASP A 31 -8.54 -11.84 9.40
N ARG A 32 -7.94 -10.74 8.93
CA ARG A 32 -6.94 -9.95 9.66
C ARG A 32 -7.15 -8.46 9.45
N VAL A 33 -7.00 -7.66 10.50
CA VAL A 33 -7.08 -6.19 10.46
C VAL A 33 -5.88 -5.60 11.17
N LEU A 34 -5.24 -4.59 10.57
CA LEU A 34 -4.19 -3.79 11.22
C LEU A 34 -4.71 -2.37 11.41
N CYS A 35 -4.90 -1.98 12.67
CA CYS A 35 -5.26 -0.65 13.10
C CYS A 35 -4.02 0.06 13.64
N ASP A 36 -3.19 0.58 12.74
CA ASP A 36 -2.16 1.58 13.08
C ASP A 36 -2.84 2.96 13.11
N VAL A 37 -3.23 3.40 14.32
CA VAL A 37 -4.14 4.54 14.49
C VAL A 37 -3.38 5.86 14.66
N PRO A 38 -3.96 7.00 14.24
CA PRO A 38 -3.39 8.31 14.52
C PRO A 38 -3.10 8.47 16.01
N CYS A 39 -1.89 8.90 16.36
CA CYS A 39 -1.38 8.95 17.73
C CYS A 39 -0.69 10.30 18.01
N SER A 40 -0.45 10.65 19.28
CA SER A 40 0.31 11.86 19.66
C SER A 40 1.79 11.81 19.26
N GLY A 41 2.33 10.61 19.01
CA GLY A 41 3.62 10.41 18.36
C GLY A 41 4.84 10.50 19.27
N ASP A 42 4.69 10.53 20.60
CA ASP A 42 5.80 10.58 21.56
C ASP A 42 6.78 9.40 21.46
N GLY A 43 6.39 8.29 20.84
CA GLY A 43 7.29 7.18 20.51
C GLY A 43 8.22 7.44 19.31
N THR A 44 7.99 8.50 18.53
CA THR A 44 8.73 8.77 17.28
C THR A 44 9.71 9.95 17.37
N LEU A 45 9.96 10.47 18.58
CA LEU A 45 10.86 11.60 18.85
C LEU A 45 12.27 11.42 18.24
N ARG A 46 12.81 10.20 18.22
CA ARG A 46 14.12 9.90 17.57
C ARG A 46 14.11 10.14 16.05
N LYS A 47 12.97 9.93 15.39
CA LYS A 47 12.79 10.08 13.94
C LYS A 47 12.35 11.49 13.56
N ALA A 48 11.58 12.15 14.43
CA ALA A 48 11.06 13.49 14.21
C ALA A 48 11.30 14.37 15.46
N PRO A 49 12.54 14.89 15.63
CA PRO A 49 12.92 15.68 16.81
C PRO A 49 12.04 16.92 17.06
N ASP A 50 11.56 17.55 15.98
CA ASP A 50 10.68 18.74 16.03
C ASP A 50 9.38 18.51 16.81
N MET A 51 8.96 17.25 16.95
CA MET A 51 7.76 16.93 17.73
C MET A 51 7.94 17.17 19.21
N TRP A 52 9.17 17.12 19.74
CA TRP A 52 9.44 17.35 21.15
C TRP A 52 8.91 18.72 21.62
N VAL A 53 9.06 19.74 20.79
CA VAL A 53 8.65 21.12 21.11
C VAL A 53 7.14 21.32 21.00
N LYS A 54 6.46 20.50 20.19
CA LYS A 54 5.02 20.64 19.88
C LYS A 54 4.15 19.73 20.74
N TRP A 55 4.71 18.61 21.17
CA TRP A 55 3.99 17.57 21.87
C TRP A 55 3.42 18.07 23.20
N ASN A 56 2.17 17.71 23.47
CA ASN A 56 1.53 17.94 24.75
C ASN A 56 0.41 16.91 24.99
N HIS A 57 0.02 16.70 26.25
CA HIS A 57 -0.96 15.66 26.62
C HIS A 57 -2.37 15.91 26.07
N ARG A 58 -2.69 17.12 25.59
CA ARG A 58 -4.02 17.44 25.05
C ARG A 58 -4.29 16.70 23.74
N GLU A 59 -3.25 16.39 22.96
CA GLU A 59 -3.38 15.64 21.71
C GLU A 59 -3.87 14.21 21.98
N ALA A 60 -3.22 13.49 22.89
CA ALA A 60 -3.63 12.17 23.33
C ALA A 60 -5.09 12.14 23.82
N HIS A 61 -5.47 13.15 24.61
CA HIS A 61 -6.82 13.29 25.11
C HIS A 61 -7.84 13.56 23.99
N GLY A 62 -7.47 14.33 22.96
CA GLY A 62 -8.32 14.59 21.79
C GLY A 62 -8.50 13.37 20.88
N LEU A 63 -7.49 12.50 20.81
CA LEU A 63 -7.48 11.32 19.94
C LEU A 63 -8.15 10.09 20.57
N HIS A 64 -8.21 9.98 21.89
CA HIS A 64 -8.73 8.80 22.60
C HIS A 64 -10.08 8.29 22.05
N LYS A 65 -11.08 9.17 21.90
CA LYS A 65 -12.41 8.79 21.40
C LYS A 65 -12.37 8.33 19.94
N LEU A 66 -11.52 8.95 19.11
CA LEU A 66 -11.35 8.56 17.71
C LEU A 66 -10.66 7.20 17.61
N GLN A 67 -9.60 6.97 18.38
CA GLN A 67 -8.87 5.70 18.43
C GLN A 67 -9.79 4.57 18.88
N MET A 68 -10.64 4.79 19.88
CA MET A 68 -11.69 3.84 20.27
C MET A 68 -12.67 3.56 19.12
N ALA A 69 -13.12 4.59 18.41
CA ALA A 69 -14.04 4.42 17.27
C ALA A 69 -13.40 3.63 16.12
N ILE A 70 -12.12 3.88 15.81
CA ILE A 70 -11.36 3.13 14.81
C ILE A 70 -11.13 1.69 15.28
N GLY A 71 -10.74 1.47 16.54
CA GLY A 71 -10.54 0.13 17.09
C GLY A 71 -11.81 -0.71 17.10
N ARG A 72 -12.95 -0.13 17.51
CA ARG A 72 -14.27 -0.78 17.41
C ARG A 72 -14.59 -1.13 15.98
N ARG A 73 -14.38 -0.18 15.06
CA ARG A 73 -14.65 -0.40 13.64
C ARG A 73 -13.78 -1.52 13.06
N GLY A 74 -12.50 -1.54 13.37
CA GLY A 74 -11.59 -2.61 12.93
C GLY A 74 -12.01 -3.98 13.46
N PHE A 75 -12.47 -4.06 14.72
CA PHE A 75 -12.94 -5.30 15.32
C PHE A 75 -14.29 -5.77 14.75
N ASP A 76 -15.22 -4.85 14.50
CA ASP A 76 -16.51 -5.15 13.84
C ASP A 76 -16.30 -5.79 12.47
N LEU A 77 -15.27 -5.33 11.74
CA LEU A 77 -14.88 -5.85 10.42
C LEU A 77 -14.17 -7.21 10.46
N LEU A 78 -13.88 -7.78 11.63
CA LEU A 78 -13.30 -9.13 11.70
C LEU A 78 -14.36 -10.21 11.53
N LYS A 79 -14.00 -11.24 10.77
CA LYS A 79 -14.70 -12.54 10.81
C LYS A 79 -14.52 -13.20 12.18
N PRO A 80 -15.45 -14.08 12.62
CA PRO A 80 -15.19 -14.98 13.75
C PRO A 80 -13.88 -15.75 13.56
N GLY A 81 -13.07 -15.86 14.60
CA GLY A 81 -11.70 -16.40 14.55
C GLY A 81 -10.65 -15.46 13.96
N GLY A 82 -11.05 -14.28 13.47
CA GLY A 82 -10.15 -13.27 12.92
C GLY A 82 -9.27 -12.60 13.98
N THR A 83 -8.21 -11.92 13.53
CA THR A 83 -7.25 -11.24 14.41
C THR A 83 -7.07 -9.78 14.00
N MET A 84 -7.19 -8.87 14.96
CA MET A 84 -6.88 -7.46 14.81
C MET A 84 -5.60 -7.14 15.58
N VAL A 85 -4.72 -6.37 14.96
CA VAL A 85 -3.61 -5.72 15.65
C VAL A 85 -3.96 -4.25 15.83
N TYR A 86 -4.06 -3.80 17.07
CA TYR A 86 -4.14 -2.39 17.40
C TYR A 86 -2.73 -1.88 17.73
N ALA A 87 -2.34 -0.78 17.11
CA ALA A 87 -0.99 -0.25 17.25
C ALA A 87 -0.99 1.27 17.31
N THR A 88 -0.04 1.81 18.09
CA THR A 88 0.27 3.24 18.11
C THR A 88 1.77 3.46 18.16
N CYS A 89 2.16 4.64 17.72
CA CYS A 89 3.47 5.24 17.87
C CYS A 89 3.63 6.03 19.19
N SER A 90 2.86 5.70 20.24
CA SER A 90 2.76 6.49 21.47
C SER A 90 3.09 5.69 22.74
N PHE A 91 3.61 6.35 23.77
CA PHE A 91 3.74 5.75 25.11
C PHE A 91 2.56 6.06 26.03
N ASN A 92 1.68 6.98 25.65
CA ASN A 92 0.60 7.45 26.51
C ASN A 92 -0.45 6.35 26.75
N PRO A 93 -0.74 5.95 28.01
CA PRO A 93 -1.73 4.91 28.30
C PRO A 93 -3.15 5.26 27.83
N LEU A 94 -3.48 6.55 27.70
CA LEU A 94 -4.78 6.99 27.17
C LEU A 94 -4.98 6.55 25.72
N GLU A 95 -3.90 6.43 24.94
CA GLU A 95 -3.95 6.03 23.54
C GLU A 95 -3.78 4.51 23.37
N ASN A 96 -3.42 3.82 24.44
CA ASN A 96 -2.95 2.45 24.42
C ASN A 96 -3.87 1.57 25.26
N GLU A 97 -3.50 1.28 26.51
CA GLU A 97 -4.23 0.37 27.39
C GLU A 97 -5.64 0.84 27.70
N ALA A 98 -5.89 2.15 27.79
CA ALA A 98 -7.23 2.70 27.98
C ALA A 98 -8.16 2.35 26.79
N VAL A 99 -7.65 2.43 25.56
CA VAL A 99 -8.39 2.05 24.34
C VAL A 99 -8.62 0.54 24.34
N VAL A 100 -7.59 -0.27 24.61
CA VAL A 100 -7.69 -1.73 24.65
C VAL A 100 -8.70 -2.18 25.73
N ASN A 101 -8.62 -1.63 26.94
CA ASN A 101 -9.56 -1.92 28.02
C ASN A 101 -10.99 -1.57 27.63
N SER A 102 -11.18 -0.45 26.93
CA SER A 102 -12.49 -0.03 26.44
C SER A 102 -13.08 -0.96 25.37
N LEU A 103 -12.23 -1.56 24.53
CA LEU A 103 -12.64 -2.61 23.59
C LEU A 103 -12.99 -3.91 24.33
N LEU A 104 -12.16 -4.33 25.30
CA LEU A 104 -12.43 -5.51 26.13
C LEU A 104 -13.78 -5.40 26.84
N ASN A 105 -14.07 -4.25 27.44
CA ASN A 105 -15.34 -4.01 28.11
C ASN A 105 -16.53 -3.95 27.13
N ALA A 106 -16.34 -3.40 25.93
CA ALA A 106 -17.42 -3.26 24.95
C ALA A 106 -17.84 -4.59 24.31
N TYR A 107 -16.91 -5.53 24.12
CA TYR A 107 -17.19 -6.80 23.44
C TYR A 107 -17.21 -8.01 24.38
N GLY A 108 -16.83 -7.87 25.64
CA GLY A 108 -16.94 -8.91 26.67
C GLY A 108 -16.27 -10.23 26.25
N SER A 109 -17.03 -11.32 26.24
CA SER A 109 -16.53 -12.66 25.91
C SER A 109 -16.22 -12.87 24.42
N ILE A 110 -16.62 -11.96 23.53
CA ILE A 110 -16.40 -12.08 22.09
C ILE A 110 -14.98 -11.63 21.69
N ILE A 111 -14.33 -10.84 22.53
CA ILE A 111 -12.99 -10.32 22.31
C ILE A 111 -12.00 -10.99 23.26
N GLU A 112 -10.83 -11.34 22.72
CA GLU A 112 -9.75 -11.92 23.48
C GLU A 112 -8.47 -11.14 23.22
N LEU A 113 -7.81 -10.69 24.30
CA LEU A 113 -6.44 -10.16 24.22
C LEU A 113 -5.45 -11.33 24.22
N VAL A 114 -4.88 -11.59 23.04
CA VAL A 114 -3.98 -12.71 22.78
C VAL A 114 -2.60 -12.39 23.35
N ASP A 115 -2.05 -13.32 24.13
CA ASP A 115 -0.64 -13.22 24.52
C ASP A 115 0.25 -13.65 23.35
N VAL A 116 1.17 -12.76 22.98
CA VAL A 116 2.16 -12.98 21.92
C VAL A 116 3.59 -12.98 22.47
N SER A 117 3.75 -13.28 23.77
CA SER A 117 5.04 -13.43 24.47
C SER A 117 5.97 -14.44 23.83
N ASP A 118 5.39 -15.49 23.24
CA ASP A 118 6.10 -16.58 22.58
C ASP A 118 6.53 -16.23 21.15
N LYS A 119 6.03 -15.10 20.60
CA LYS A 119 6.34 -14.65 19.24
C LYS A 119 7.59 -13.78 19.24
N LEU A 120 8.35 -13.82 18.14
CA LEU A 120 9.58 -13.03 17.93
C LEU A 120 10.61 -13.22 19.04
N LYS A 121 11.09 -14.46 19.22
CA LYS A 121 12.15 -14.79 20.19
C LYS A 121 13.35 -13.85 20.04
N GLY A 122 13.78 -13.24 21.15
CA GLY A 122 14.88 -12.27 21.19
C GLY A 122 14.46 -10.81 21.01
N PHE A 123 13.21 -10.53 20.63
CA PHE A 123 12.64 -9.20 20.68
C PHE A 123 12.30 -8.82 22.13
N LYS A 124 12.96 -7.80 22.67
CA LYS A 124 12.68 -7.30 24.02
C LYS A 124 11.43 -6.44 23.97
N ARG A 125 10.53 -6.74 24.89
CA ARG A 125 9.28 -6.01 25.09
C ARG A 125 9.06 -5.78 26.58
N ARG A 126 8.25 -4.77 26.89
CA ARG A 126 7.70 -4.54 28.22
C ARG A 126 6.22 -4.87 28.22
N ASP A 127 5.73 -5.27 29.39
CA ASP A 127 4.31 -5.52 29.61
C ASP A 127 3.52 -4.22 29.50
N GLY A 128 2.24 -4.34 29.15
CA GLY A 128 1.29 -3.24 29.23
C GLY A 128 1.07 -2.76 30.66
N LEU A 129 0.65 -1.50 30.78
CA LEU A 129 0.31 -0.88 32.05
C LEU A 129 -1.09 -1.28 32.50
N ASN A 130 -1.27 -1.44 33.81
CA ASN A 130 -2.57 -1.66 34.44
C ASN A 130 -2.99 -0.51 35.38
N THR A 131 -2.10 0.46 35.61
CA THR A 131 -2.33 1.63 36.47
C THR A 131 -1.75 2.88 35.84
N TRP A 132 -2.52 3.98 35.82
CA TRP A 132 -2.07 5.31 35.40
C TRP A 132 -3.00 6.40 35.92
N SER A 133 -2.56 7.65 35.87
CA SER A 133 -3.36 8.83 36.19
C SER A 133 -3.69 9.60 34.92
N VAL A 134 -4.82 10.32 34.92
CA VAL A 134 -5.31 11.12 33.80
C VAL A 134 -5.11 12.59 34.10
N LYS A 135 -4.36 13.30 33.23
CA LYS A 135 -4.16 14.75 33.34
C LYS A 135 -5.25 15.51 32.62
N ASP A 136 -5.89 16.44 33.30
CA ASP A 136 -6.91 17.30 32.70
C ASP A 136 -6.30 18.25 31.65
N THR A 137 -7.10 18.61 30.66
CA THR A 137 -6.77 19.61 29.63
C THR A 137 -7.17 21.04 30.03
N SER A 138 -7.72 21.21 31.23
CA SER A 138 -8.05 22.54 31.78
C SER A 138 -6.77 23.36 32.04
N PRO A 139 -6.86 24.69 32.20
CA PRO A 139 -5.71 25.52 32.57
C PRO A 139 -5.02 25.05 33.85
N GLU A 140 -5.77 24.55 34.82
CA GLU A 140 -5.30 24.06 36.11
C GLU A 140 -4.52 22.73 35.99
N GLN A 141 -4.75 21.97 34.91
CA GLN A 141 -3.99 20.75 34.58
C GLN A 141 -3.97 19.69 35.69
N THR A 142 -5.07 19.60 36.45
CA THR A 142 -5.23 18.67 37.58
C THR A 142 -5.07 17.22 37.14
N TRP A 143 -4.42 16.41 37.97
CA TRP A 143 -4.34 14.96 37.78
C TRP A 143 -5.46 14.26 38.54
N TYR A 144 -6.11 13.31 37.88
CA TYR A 144 -7.12 12.45 38.48
C TYR A 144 -6.60 11.00 38.47
N THR A 145 -6.80 10.28 39.57
CA THR A 145 -6.47 8.84 39.66
C THR A 145 -7.68 7.95 39.36
N SER A 146 -8.90 8.51 39.43
CA SER A 146 -10.14 7.81 39.12
C SER A 146 -11.18 8.77 38.51
N PHE A 147 -12.19 8.21 37.84
CA PHE A 147 -13.23 9.01 37.18
C PHE A 147 -14.14 9.74 38.17
N GLU A 148 -14.31 9.21 39.39
CA GLU A 148 -15.14 9.82 40.44
C GLU A 148 -14.59 11.18 40.88
N GLN A 149 -13.27 11.36 40.83
CA GLN A 149 -12.60 12.63 41.16
C GLN A 149 -12.85 13.72 40.11
N VAL A 150 -13.33 13.36 38.91
CA VAL A 150 -13.54 14.30 37.81
C VAL A 150 -14.78 15.16 38.09
N PRO A 151 -14.63 16.50 38.18
CA PRO A 151 -15.76 17.40 38.36
C PRO A 151 -16.80 17.25 37.25
N GLU A 152 -18.09 17.36 37.59
CA GLU A 152 -19.20 17.09 36.65
C GLU A 152 -19.09 17.87 35.33
N HIS A 153 -18.68 19.14 35.39
CA HIS A 153 -18.48 20.00 34.22
C HIS A 153 -17.35 19.54 33.30
N ARG A 154 -16.39 18.73 33.78
CA ARG A 154 -15.26 18.17 33.01
C ARG A 154 -15.54 16.77 32.45
N ARG A 155 -16.56 16.05 32.93
CA ARG A 155 -16.85 14.65 32.54
C ARG A 155 -17.16 14.43 31.06
N ARG A 156 -17.46 15.50 30.30
CA ARG A 156 -17.60 15.43 28.84
C ARG A 156 -16.24 15.30 28.13
N SER A 157 -15.22 15.96 28.67
CA SER A 157 -13.86 15.95 28.15
C SER A 157 -13.12 14.73 28.68
N VAL A 158 -12.98 14.65 30.01
CA VAL A 158 -12.32 13.53 30.69
C VAL A 158 -13.36 12.45 30.90
N VAL A 159 -13.30 11.37 30.13
CA VAL A 159 -14.30 10.29 30.14
C VAL A 159 -13.79 9.08 30.91
N GLU A 160 -14.71 8.28 31.45
CA GLU A 160 -14.40 7.08 32.25
C GLU A 160 -13.45 6.11 31.54
N SER A 161 -13.59 5.96 30.22
CA SER A 161 -12.74 5.09 29.38
C SER A 161 -11.27 5.45 29.36
N MET A 162 -10.88 6.64 29.83
CA MET A 162 -9.49 7.09 29.94
C MET A 162 -8.78 6.54 31.18
N PHE A 163 -9.52 6.01 32.15
CA PHE A 163 -8.97 5.55 33.43
C PHE A 163 -8.61 4.06 33.39
N PRO A 164 -7.66 3.62 34.25
CA PRO A 164 -7.35 2.20 34.38
C PRO A 164 -8.56 1.41 34.87
N PRO A 165 -8.67 0.12 34.51
CA PRO A 165 -9.67 -0.75 35.11
C PRO A 165 -9.41 -0.90 36.61
N ALA A 166 -10.48 -1.11 37.39
CA ALA A 166 -10.35 -1.46 38.80
C ALA A 166 -9.46 -2.71 38.96
N GLU A 167 -8.70 -2.80 40.05
CA GLU A 167 -7.78 -3.93 40.29
C GLU A 167 -8.50 -5.29 40.32
N SER A 168 -9.76 -5.30 40.77
CA SER A 168 -10.62 -6.49 40.78
C SER A 168 -11.20 -6.87 39.41
N ALA A 169 -11.10 -5.98 38.41
CA ALA A 169 -11.64 -6.24 37.08
C ALA A 169 -10.79 -7.28 36.36
N PRO A 170 -11.39 -8.29 35.70
CA PRO A 170 -10.65 -9.31 34.93
C PRO A 170 -9.69 -8.70 33.90
N THR A 171 -10.08 -7.57 33.29
CA THR A 171 -9.29 -6.88 32.28
C THR A 171 -7.97 -6.31 32.79
N SER A 172 -7.86 -5.97 34.09
CA SER A 172 -6.65 -5.39 34.68
C SER A 172 -5.43 -6.31 34.53
N SER A 173 -5.60 -7.60 34.81
CA SER A 173 -4.55 -8.60 34.64
C SER A 173 -4.21 -8.87 33.17
N LEU A 174 -5.20 -8.75 32.28
CA LEU A 174 -5.05 -9.02 30.84
C LEU A 174 -4.20 -7.96 30.15
N LEU A 175 -4.25 -6.69 30.59
CA LEU A 175 -3.51 -5.59 29.95
C LEU A 175 -1.99 -5.82 29.92
N LYS A 176 -1.44 -6.64 30.81
CA LYS A 176 -0.02 -7.03 30.77
C LYS A 176 0.38 -7.73 29.47
N ARG A 177 -0.58 -8.35 28.76
CA ARG A 177 -0.37 -8.99 27.45
C ARG A 177 -0.13 -7.99 26.32
N CYS A 178 -0.46 -6.72 26.51
CA CYS A 178 -0.08 -5.67 25.58
C CYS A 178 1.44 -5.54 25.53
N VAL A 179 1.95 -5.14 24.38
CA VAL A 179 3.38 -5.06 24.09
C VAL A 179 3.79 -3.60 24.02
N ARG A 180 4.68 -3.19 24.93
CA ARG A 180 5.36 -1.90 24.87
C ARG A 180 6.77 -2.09 24.33
N VAL A 181 7.06 -1.40 23.24
CA VAL A 181 8.39 -1.32 22.63
C VAL A 181 8.95 0.03 22.97
N VAL A 182 10.13 0.03 23.59
CA VAL A 182 10.75 1.25 24.08
C VAL A 182 12.19 1.36 23.57
N PRO A 183 12.64 2.57 23.22
CA PRO A 183 13.92 2.76 22.55
C PRO A 183 15.14 2.24 23.33
N HIS A 184 15.13 2.32 24.66
CA HIS A 184 16.27 1.94 25.50
C HIS A 184 16.49 0.43 25.62
N ASP A 185 15.52 -0.41 25.25
CA ASP A 185 15.68 -1.86 25.39
C ASP A 185 16.50 -2.47 24.23
N GLN A 186 16.35 -1.95 23.00
CA GLN A 186 16.99 -2.46 21.76
C GLN A 186 17.34 -1.39 20.71
N ASP A 187 17.51 -0.13 21.11
CA ASP A 187 17.84 0.98 20.22
C ASP A 187 16.85 1.21 19.06
N THR A 188 15.56 1.00 19.33
CA THR A 188 14.48 1.15 18.36
C THR A 188 13.77 2.51 18.47
N GLY A 189 12.69 2.69 17.70
CA GLY A 189 11.65 3.67 18.04
C GLY A 189 10.77 3.19 19.20
N GLY A 190 9.82 4.03 19.60
CA GLY A 190 8.77 3.71 20.56
C GLY A 190 7.49 3.25 19.87
N PHE A 191 6.89 2.18 20.37
CA PHE A 191 5.68 1.61 19.79
C PHE A 191 4.84 0.86 20.83
N PHE A 192 3.54 0.79 20.60
CA PHE A 192 2.60 -0.02 21.37
C PHE A 192 1.85 -0.96 20.45
N VAL A 193 1.66 -2.21 20.88
CA VAL A 193 0.92 -3.23 20.12
C VAL A 193 0.01 -4.03 21.05
N ALA A 194 -1.23 -4.23 20.63
CA ALA A 194 -2.16 -5.18 21.24
C ALA A 194 -2.76 -6.09 20.17
N VAL A 195 -2.76 -7.41 20.41
CA VAL A 195 -3.29 -8.41 19.48
C VAL A 195 -4.62 -8.93 20.01
N LEU A 196 -5.69 -8.70 19.26
CA LEU A 196 -7.06 -8.99 19.65
C LEU A 196 -7.64 -10.06 18.72
N ARG A 197 -8.25 -11.10 19.27
CA ARG A 197 -8.94 -12.17 18.52
C ARG A 197 -10.44 -12.08 18.74
N LYS A 198 -11.21 -12.32 17.67
CA LYS A 198 -12.68 -12.44 17.74
C LYS A 198 -13.04 -13.89 18.01
N ALA A 199 -13.46 -14.21 19.24
CA ALA A 199 -13.67 -15.58 19.69
C ALA A 199 -14.93 -16.25 19.11
N GLY A 200 -15.92 -15.47 18.67
CA GLY A 200 -17.18 -16.00 18.10
C GLY A 200 -17.98 -14.95 17.33
N GLU A 201 -19.20 -15.30 16.90
CA GLU A 201 -20.14 -14.34 16.31
C GLU A 201 -20.54 -13.33 17.39
N ALA A 202 -20.45 -12.03 17.04
CA ALA A 202 -21.03 -11.01 17.90
C ALA A 202 -22.56 -11.16 17.83
N PRO A 203 -23.30 -10.95 18.94
CA PRO A 203 -24.74 -10.77 18.83
C PRO A 203 -24.96 -9.63 17.85
N VAL A 204 -25.81 -9.87 16.86
CA VAL A 204 -26.24 -8.85 15.91
C VAL A 204 -26.94 -7.78 16.73
N VAL A 205 -26.21 -6.75 17.14
CA VAL A 205 -26.84 -5.52 17.59
C VAL A 205 -27.39 -4.91 16.32
N GLU A 206 -28.66 -5.18 16.04
CA GLU A 206 -29.44 -4.35 15.13
C GLU A 206 -29.26 -2.92 15.60
N ARG A 207 -28.43 -2.16 14.90
CA ARG A 207 -28.40 -0.73 15.07
C ARG A 207 -29.73 -0.25 14.52
N VAL A 208 -30.70 -0.07 15.42
CA VAL A 208 -31.88 0.73 15.15
C VAL A 208 -31.36 2.02 14.52
N PRO A 209 -31.74 2.35 13.27
CA PRO A 209 -31.41 3.64 12.72
C PRO A 209 -32.02 4.65 13.69
N THR A 210 -31.19 5.41 14.39
CA THR A 210 -31.66 6.53 15.18
C THR A 210 -32.45 7.43 14.24
N GLU A 211 -33.78 7.40 14.36
CA GLU A 211 -34.68 8.42 13.86
C GLU A 211 -34.38 9.72 14.61
N GLY A 212 -33.29 10.36 14.20
CA GLY A 212 -32.85 11.66 14.66
C GLY A 212 -32.32 12.36 13.43
N GLY A 213 -33.17 13.22 12.86
CA GLY A 213 -33.03 13.79 11.52
C GLY A 213 -31.59 14.03 11.08
N ALA A 214 -31.25 13.48 9.92
CA ALA A 214 -30.11 13.88 9.14
C ALA A 214 -30.25 15.37 8.78
N ARG A 215 -29.85 16.25 9.70
CA ARG A 215 -29.39 17.57 9.31
C ARG A 215 -28.04 17.33 8.66
N ALA A 216 -28.00 17.50 7.34
CA ALA A 216 -26.78 17.57 6.57
C ALA A 216 -25.74 18.39 7.36
N PRO A 217 -24.47 17.96 7.43
CA PRO A 217 -23.44 18.72 8.10
C PRO A 217 -23.44 20.12 7.51
N ARG A 218 -23.70 21.14 8.34
CA ARG A 218 -23.50 22.53 7.97
C ARG A 218 -22.01 22.67 7.65
N GLN A 219 -21.70 22.64 6.35
CA GLN A 219 -20.40 23.06 5.84
C GLN A 219 -20.23 24.50 6.30
N ARG A 220 -19.43 24.72 7.36
CA ARG A 220 -18.85 26.04 7.56
C ARG A 220 -17.93 26.26 6.35
N PRO A 221 -18.10 27.33 5.56
CA PRO A 221 -17.20 27.60 4.47
C PRO A 221 -15.85 28.01 5.09
N ASP A 222 -14.93 27.06 5.20
CA ASP A 222 -13.54 27.38 5.46
C ASP A 222 -12.96 27.97 4.17
N THR A 223 -12.94 29.30 4.08
CA THR A 223 -12.55 30.07 2.90
C THR A 223 -11.04 30.22 2.75
N ARG A 224 -10.23 29.46 3.49
CA ARG A 224 -8.77 29.54 3.38
C ARG A 224 -8.18 28.28 2.74
N ASN A 225 -7.71 28.46 1.50
CA ASN A 225 -6.80 27.58 0.76
C ASN A 225 -7.30 26.20 0.27
N ARG A 226 -8.48 26.17 -0.35
CA ARG A 226 -8.97 25.03 -1.15
C ARG A 226 -8.42 24.95 -2.59
N ARG A 227 -7.34 25.67 -2.93
CA ARG A 227 -6.79 25.73 -4.32
C ARG A 227 -5.78 24.63 -4.67
N GLY A 228 -5.47 23.70 -3.75
CA GLY A 228 -4.43 22.68 -3.96
C GLY A 228 -4.88 21.22 -4.09
N TYR A 229 -6.11 20.87 -3.70
CA TYR A 229 -6.52 19.46 -3.54
C TYR A 229 -7.61 18.96 -4.52
N SER A 230 -8.23 19.86 -5.30
CA SER A 230 -9.27 19.47 -6.28
C SER A 230 -8.72 18.71 -7.49
N ASN A 231 -7.41 18.83 -7.77
CA ASN A 231 -6.80 18.24 -8.96
C ASN A 231 -6.25 16.82 -8.74
N LEU A 232 -6.38 16.26 -7.52
CA LEU A 232 -5.96 14.90 -7.17
C LEU A 232 -7.11 13.86 -7.23
N LEU A 233 -8.31 14.29 -7.59
CA LEU A 233 -9.55 13.52 -7.53
C LEU A 233 -10.19 13.39 -8.92
N SER A 234 -9.56 12.60 -9.80
CA SER A 234 -10.29 12.01 -10.92
C SER A 234 -10.87 10.68 -10.42
N SER A 235 -12.08 10.75 -9.86
CA SER A 235 -12.88 9.59 -9.44
C SER A 235 -13.63 9.02 -10.64
N ASP A 236 -12.89 8.61 -11.66
CA ASP A 236 -13.47 7.87 -12.77
C ASP A 236 -13.52 6.40 -12.36
N PRO A 237 -14.71 5.78 -12.20
CA PRO A 237 -14.80 4.40 -11.75
C PRO A 237 -14.05 3.48 -12.71
N LEU A 238 -13.38 2.47 -12.15
CA LEU A 238 -12.86 1.36 -12.94
C LEU A 238 -14.07 0.65 -13.56
N ALA A 239 -13.99 0.36 -14.86
CA ALA A 239 -15.01 -0.39 -15.58
C ALA A 239 -14.36 -1.57 -16.29
N ARG A 240 -15.07 -2.69 -16.39
CA ARG A 240 -14.56 -3.90 -17.05
C ARG A 240 -14.35 -3.62 -18.53
N LEU A 241 -13.21 -4.04 -19.07
CA LEU A 241 -12.91 -3.80 -20.48
C LEU A 241 -13.91 -4.51 -21.40
N ASN A 242 -14.38 -5.70 -21.01
CA ASN A 242 -15.41 -6.44 -21.76
C ASN A 242 -16.72 -5.65 -21.92
N GLU A 243 -17.04 -4.76 -20.99
CA GLU A 243 -18.26 -3.94 -21.01
C GLU A 243 -18.03 -2.64 -21.78
N VAL A 244 -16.86 -2.01 -21.58
CA VAL A 244 -16.53 -0.71 -22.20
C VAL A 244 -16.13 -0.86 -23.67
N ASN A 245 -15.36 -1.91 -24.00
CA ASN A 245 -14.82 -2.17 -25.33
C ASN A 245 -14.62 -3.68 -25.58
N PRO A 246 -15.70 -4.43 -25.87
CA PRO A 246 -15.65 -5.88 -26.09
C PRO A 246 -14.77 -6.28 -27.28
N THR A 247 -14.73 -5.45 -28.33
CA THR A 247 -13.90 -5.70 -29.51
C THR A 247 -12.42 -5.72 -29.14
N LEU A 248 -11.97 -4.70 -28.40
CA LEU A 248 -10.57 -4.64 -27.95
C LEU A 248 -10.23 -5.79 -26.99
N ALA A 249 -11.15 -6.17 -26.11
CA ALA A 249 -10.94 -7.30 -25.23
C ALA A 249 -10.76 -8.61 -26.01
N LYS A 250 -11.58 -8.82 -27.05
CA LYS A 250 -11.47 -9.98 -27.95
C LYS A 250 -10.12 -9.98 -28.71
N GLU A 251 -9.70 -8.82 -29.25
CA GLU A 251 -8.40 -8.67 -29.91
C GLU A 251 -7.23 -9.06 -28.99
N ILE A 252 -7.21 -8.56 -27.75
CA ILE A 252 -6.16 -8.89 -26.77
C ILE A 252 -6.18 -10.39 -26.44
N ARG A 253 -7.36 -10.97 -26.23
CA ARG A 253 -7.53 -12.39 -25.93
C ARG A 253 -6.98 -13.29 -27.03
N GLU A 254 -7.36 -13.03 -28.28
CA GLU A 254 -6.96 -13.85 -29.43
C GLU A 254 -5.47 -13.69 -29.76
N PHE A 255 -4.92 -12.48 -29.60
CA PHE A 255 -3.52 -12.17 -29.87
C PHE A 255 -2.56 -12.89 -28.91
N TYR A 256 -2.87 -12.90 -27.61
CA TYR A 256 -2.04 -13.56 -26.59
C TYR A 256 -2.46 -15.00 -26.26
N GLY A 257 -3.64 -15.42 -26.73
CA GLY A 257 -4.16 -16.76 -26.49
C GLY A 257 -4.55 -16.99 -25.02
N PHE A 258 -5.26 -16.04 -24.41
CA PHE A 258 -5.80 -16.24 -23.06
C PHE A 258 -7.01 -17.18 -23.10
N GLU A 259 -6.80 -18.45 -22.73
CA GLU A 259 -7.89 -19.44 -22.61
C GLU A 259 -8.81 -19.14 -21.42
N PRO A 260 -8.29 -18.91 -20.20
CA PRO A 260 -9.14 -18.75 -19.03
C PRO A 260 -9.90 -17.42 -19.06
N GLU A 261 -11.21 -17.47 -18.85
CA GLU A 261 -12.08 -16.30 -18.94
C GLU A 261 -11.80 -15.25 -17.85
N TRP A 262 -11.34 -15.69 -16.67
CA TRP A 262 -10.98 -14.82 -15.54
C TRP A 262 -9.90 -13.80 -15.90
N VAL A 263 -9.06 -14.07 -16.91
CA VAL A 263 -8.01 -13.13 -17.34
C VAL A 263 -8.66 -11.88 -17.95
N MET A 264 -9.54 -12.06 -18.93
CA MET A 264 -10.16 -10.92 -19.60
C MET A 264 -11.21 -10.22 -18.73
N ASN A 265 -11.89 -10.97 -17.84
CA ASN A 265 -12.74 -10.39 -16.81
C ASN A 265 -11.94 -9.53 -15.81
N GLY A 266 -10.65 -9.83 -15.64
CA GLY A 266 -9.72 -9.08 -14.80
C GLY A 266 -9.14 -7.82 -15.43
N VAL A 267 -9.48 -7.49 -16.67
CA VAL A 267 -8.96 -6.29 -17.35
C VAL A 267 -9.93 -5.12 -17.18
N TYR A 268 -9.44 -4.03 -16.61
CA TYR A 268 -10.22 -2.83 -16.33
C TYR A 268 -9.65 -1.60 -17.05
N SER A 269 -10.54 -0.74 -17.53
CA SER A 269 -10.21 0.59 -18.05
C SER A 269 -10.84 1.66 -17.18
N LYS A 270 -10.39 2.91 -17.37
CA LYS A 270 -11.08 4.07 -16.81
C LYS A 270 -12.35 4.33 -17.62
N SER A 271 -13.49 4.50 -16.94
CA SER A 271 -14.81 4.59 -17.59
C SER A 271 -14.95 5.75 -18.59
N SER A 272 -14.18 6.83 -18.44
CA SER A 272 -14.24 8.01 -19.31
C SER A 272 -13.44 7.87 -20.61
N GLU A 273 -12.57 6.87 -20.74
CA GLU A 273 -11.65 6.74 -21.88
C GLU A 273 -12.00 5.52 -22.75
N LYS A 274 -12.51 5.76 -23.98
CA LYS A 274 -12.74 4.69 -24.97
C LYS A 274 -11.49 3.89 -25.34
N GLN A 275 -10.30 4.49 -25.18
CA GLN A 275 -8.99 3.85 -25.38
C GLN A 275 -7.95 4.39 -24.38
N SER A 276 -7.93 3.81 -23.18
CA SER A 276 -6.92 4.17 -22.18
C SER A 276 -5.50 3.84 -22.60
N LYS A 277 -4.54 4.70 -22.28
CA LYS A 277 -3.10 4.41 -22.51
C LYS A 277 -2.62 3.16 -21.75
N ARG A 278 -3.31 2.83 -20.65
CA ARG A 278 -3.00 1.72 -19.76
C ARG A 278 -4.29 1.05 -19.31
N LEU A 279 -4.25 -0.27 -19.22
CA LEU A 279 -5.32 -1.09 -18.67
C LEU A 279 -4.82 -1.70 -17.37
N SER A 280 -5.67 -1.67 -16.34
CA SER A 280 -5.38 -2.31 -15.07
C SER A 280 -5.74 -3.79 -15.14
N PHE A 281 -5.02 -4.61 -14.39
CA PHE A 281 -5.32 -6.02 -14.22
C PHE A 281 -5.55 -6.35 -12.76
N ILE A 282 -6.64 -7.05 -12.49
CA ILE A 282 -7.07 -7.47 -11.16
C ILE A 282 -7.27 -8.98 -11.19
N PRO A 283 -6.56 -9.75 -10.35
CA PRO A 283 -6.73 -11.20 -10.27
C PRO A 283 -8.14 -11.60 -9.82
N GLU A 284 -8.50 -12.86 -10.05
CA GLU A 284 -9.86 -13.38 -9.80
C GLU A 284 -10.39 -13.09 -8.38
N LYS A 285 -9.54 -13.19 -7.36
CA LYS A 285 -9.93 -12.88 -5.97
C LYS A 285 -10.29 -11.40 -5.80
N GLY A 286 -9.52 -10.50 -6.40
CA GLY A 286 -9.80 -9.06 -6.38
C GLY A 286 -11.05 -8.70 -7.18
N GLN A 287 -11.33 -9.41 -8.28
CA GLN A 287 -12.55 -9.25 -9.06
C GLN A 287 -13.79 -9.54 -8.21
N LYS A 288 -13.80 -10.65 -7.45
CA LYS A 288 -14.90 -11.02 -6.55
C LYS A 288 -15.19 -9.92 -5.52
N VAL A 289 -14.14 -9.34 -4.94
CA VAL A 289 -14.27 -8.20 -4.00
C VAL A 289 -14.90 -6.99 -4.68
N LEU A 290 -14.51 -6.66 -5.92
CA LEU A 290 -15.12 -5.55 -6.63
C LEU A 290 -16.59 -5.80 -6.97
N ASP A 291 -16.93 -7.01 -7.41
CA ASP A 291 -18.30 -7.37 -7.76
C ASP A 291 -19.23 -7.29 -6.55
N GLU A 292 -18.78 -7.83 -5.42
CA GLU A 292 -19.57 -7.89 -4.19
C GLU A 292 -19.68 -6.53 -3.49
N PHE A 293 -18.66 -5.66 -3.58
CA PHE A 293 -18.56 -4.45 -2.73
C PHE A 293 -18.48 -3.12 -3.46
N VAL A 294 -18.33 -3.13 -4.79
CA VAL A 294 -18.26 -1.92 -5.62
C VAL A 294 -19.38 -1.90 -6.64
N TYR A 295 -19.61 -3.00 -7.36
CA TYR A 295 -20.58 -3.05 -8.46
C TYR A 295 -21.95 -3.61 -8.06
N ALA A 296 -22.10 -4.18 -6.87
CA ALA A 296 -23.39 -4.71 -6.42
C ALA A 296 -24.45 -3.59 -6.31
N PRO A 297 -25.61 -3.73 -6.99
CA PRO A 297 -26.62 -2.68 -7.10
C PRO A 297 -27.34 -2.38 -5.77
N ASP A 298 -27.34 -3.32 -4.81
CA ASP A 298 -28.12 -3.23 -3.57
C ASP A 298 -27.33 -2.72 -2.35
N LEU A 299 -26.09 -2.27 -2.54
CA LEU A 299 -25.24 -1.80 -1.44
C LEU A 299 -25.67 -0.43 -0.92
N LYS A 300 -26.15 -0.39 0.33
CA LYS A 300 -26.42 0.86 1.07
C LYS A 300 -25.15 1.73 1.29
N GLN A 301 -23.96 1.15 1.20
CA GLN A 301 -22.67 1.85 1.33
C GLN A 301 -21.68 1.34 0.28
N GLN A 302 -21.36 2.15 -0.72
CA GLN A 302 -20.40 1.80 -1.77
C GLN A 302 -18.95 2.00 -1.30
N LEU A 303 -18.08 1.04 -1.62
CA LEU A 303 -16.65 1.15 -1.38
C LEU A 303 -16.01 2.11 -2.40
N ARG A 304 -15.48 3.24 -1.92
CA ARG A 304 -14.71 4.19 -2.75
C ARG A 304 -13.29 3.66 -2.99
N VAL A 305 -13.09 3.02 -4.13
CA VAL A 305 -11.79 2.50 -4.59
C VAL A 305 -11.04 3.60 -5.36
N LEU A 306 -9.80 3.89 -4.94
CA LEU A 306 -8.87 4.81 -5.61
C LEU A 306 -7.97 4.10 -6.62
N SER A 307 -7.56 2.88 -6.30
CA SER A 307 -6.65 2.07 -7.11
C SER A 307 -6.93 0.61 -6.83
N ALA A 308 -6.98 -0.22 -7.86
CA ALA A 308 -7.10 -1.65 -7.71
C ALA A 308 -6.22 -2.35 -8.74
N GLY A 309 -5.53 -3.40 -8.29
CA GLY A 309 -4.66 -4.21 -9.10
C GLY A 309 -3.39 -3.51 -9.58
N VAL A 310 -2.84 -4.05 -10.65
CA VAL A 310 -1.55 -3.64 -11.26
C VAL A 310 -1.76 -3.17 -12.69
N ARG A 311 -0.71 -2.62 -13.30
CA ARG A 311 -0.73 -2.35 -14.74
C ARG A 311 -0.73 -3.67 -15.48
N GLY A 312 -1.83 -3.99 -16.16
CA GLY A 312 -2.00 -5.21 -16.94
C GLY A 312 -1.45 -5.09 -18.35
N PHE A 313 -1.92 -4.06 -19.07
CA PHE A 313 -1.57 -3.83 -20.46
C PHE A 313 -1.25 -2.36 -20.72
N GLU A 314 -0.34 -2.11 -21.65
CA GLU A 314 0.04 -0.77 -22.10
C GLU A 314 -0.19 -0.63 -23.60
N LYS A 315 -0.73 0.52 -24.01
CA LYS A 315 -0.91 0.81 -25.43
C LYS A 315 0.47 0.95 -26.09
N CYS A 316 0.70 0.19 -27.15
CA CYS A 316 1.89 0.22 -27.99
C CYS A 316 1.46 0.36 -29.46
N PRO A 317 1.01 1.55 -29.88
CA PRO A 317 0.57 1.76 -31.25
C PRO A 317 1.80 1.85 -32.16
N ARG A 318 2.06 0.78 -32.91
CA ARG A 318 3.05 0.75 -33.98
C ARG A 318 2.39 0.19 -35.22
N ASP A 319 2.79 0.67 -36.39
CA ASP A 319 2.12 0.35 -37.65
C ASP A 319 2.19 -1.16 -37.97
N GLY A 320 1.06 -1.70 -38.43
CA GLY A 320 0.92 -3.11 -38.84
C GLY A 320 0.76 -4.10 -37.68
N ALA A 321 0.53 -3.63 -36.45
CA ALA A 321 0.27 -4.48 -35.30
C ALA A 321 -1.14 -5.08 -35.35
N GLU A 322 -1.27 -6.40 -35.13
CA GLU A 322 -2.59 -7.03 -34.95
C GLU A 322 -3.25 -6.62 -33.63
N CYS A 323 -2.45 -6.32 -32.60
CA CYS A 323 -2.93 -5.81 -31.32
C CYS A 323 -2.14 -4.56 -30.91
N SER A 324 -2.87 -3.50 -30.58
CA SER A 324 -2.30 -2.22 -30.13
C SER A 324 -1.87 -2.22 -28.66
N TYR A 325 -1.96 -3.35 -27.94
CA TYR A 325 -1.62 -3.45 -26.52
C TYR A 325 -0.57 -4.53 -26.26
N ARG A 326 0.37 -4.18 -25.39
CA ARG A 326 1.37 -5.10 -24.86
C ARG A 326 1.08 -5.46 -23.42
N ILE A 327 1.43 -6.67 -23.01
CA ILE A 327 1.47 -7.00 -21.58
C ILE A 327 2.47 -6.06 -20.89
N ALA A 328 2.03 -5.47 -19.79
CA ALA A 328 2.90 -4.69 -18.93
C ALA A 328 3.76 -5.65 -18.10
N PHE A 329 5.04 -5.30 -17.94
CA PHE A 329 5.97 -6.14 -17.20
C PHE A 329 5.51 -6.43 -15.75
N ASP A 330 4.82 -5.48 -15.11
CA ASP A 330 4.27 -5.63 -13.76
C ASP A 330 3.34 -6.84 -13.59
N THR A 331 2.62 -7.25 -14.64
CA THR A 331 1.67 -8.39 -14.60
C THR A 331 2.20 -9.60 -15.35
N LEU A 332 3.37 -9.51 -16.00
CA LEU A 332 3.90 -10.58 -16.83
C LEU A 332 4.00 -11.90 -16.05
N HIS A 333 4.56 -11.88 -14.84
CA HIS A 333 4.69 -13.07 -13.99
C HIS A 333 3.35 -13.75 -13.64
N ILE A 334 2.24 -13.01 -13.62
CA ILE A 334 0.90 -13.53 -13.35
C ILE A 334 0.28 -14.13 -14.61
N LEU A 335 0.50 -13.49 -15.76
CA LEU A 335 -0.09 -13.90 -17.04
C LEU A 335 0.74 -14.96 -17.77
N LEU A 336 2.04 -15.05 -17.50
CA LEU A 336 2.96 -15.95 -18.19
C LEU A 336 2.51 -17.42 -18.19
N PRO A 337 1.99 -17.99 -17.08
CA PRO A 337 1.53 -19.38 -17.06
C PRO A 337 0.27 -19.65 -17.91
N VAL A 338 -0.50 -18.60 -18.23
CA VAL A 338 -1.77 -18.71 -18.98
C VAL A 338 -1.67 -18.17 -20.40
N LEU A 339 -0.46 -17.78 -20.84
CA LEU A 339 -0.18 -17.40 -22.21
C LEU A 339 0.01 -18.63 -23.08
N THR A 340 -0.87 -18.84 -24.05
CA THR A 340 -0.75 -19.95 -25.01
C THR A 340 -0.15 -19.53 -26.35
N ARG A 341 -0.08 -18.22 -26.64
CA ARG A 341 0.49 -17.67 -27.88
C ARG A 341 1.55 -16.62 -27.56
N ARG A 342 2.43 -16.39 -28.54
CA ARG A 342 3.48 -15.36 -28.50
C ARG A 342 4.47 -15.48 -27.34
N VAL A 343 4.72 -16.71 -26.92
CA VAL A 343 5.83 -17.06 -26.03
C VAL A 343 6.80 -17.90 -26.84
N ILE A 344 8.03 -17.41 -27.00
CA ILE A 344 9.14 -18.13 -27.63
C ILE A 344 10.06 -18.59 -26.52
N TYR A 345 10.31 -19.90 -26.46
CA TYR A 345 11.27 -20.46 -25.52
C TYR A 345 12.68 -20.34 -26.08
N VAL A 346 13.61 -19.82 -25.28
CA VAL A 346 14.98 -19.57 -25.70
C VAL A 346 16.00 -20.14 -24.72
N LYS A 347 17.14 -20.53 -25.27
CA LYS A 347 18.34 -20.89 -24.50
C LYS A 347 18.91 -19.66 -23.79
N LYS A 348 19.75 -19.90 -22.79
CA LYS A 348 20.39 -18.86 -21.98
C LYS A 348 21.17 -17.88 -22.87
N GLU A 349 21.93 -18.40 -23.83
CA GLU A 349 22.83 -17.65 -24.71
C GLU A 349 22.04 -16.67 -25.58
N THR A 350 20.97 -17.16 -26.22
CA THR A 350 20.06 -16.35 -27.02
C THR A 350 19.39 -15.27 -26.18
N LEU A 351 18.92 -15.60 -24.97
CA LEU A 351 18.33 -14.63 -24.05
C LEU A 351 19.33 -13.52 -23.70
N CYS A 352 20.58 -13.87 -23.40
CA CYS A 352 21.64 -12.92 -23.09
C CYS A 352 21.93 -12.00 -24.30
N GLY A 353 21.99 -12.56 -25.52
CA GLY A 353 22.14 -11.77 -26.74
C GLY A 353 20.98 -10.79 -26.96
N LEU A 354 19.75 -11.24 -26.77
CA LEU A 354 18.55 -10.40 -26.88
C LEU A 354 18.50 -9.30 -25.81
N LEU A 355 18.97 -9.60 -24.60
CA LEU A 355 19.05 -8.65 -23.48
C LEU A 355 20.05 -7.50 -23.76
N GLN A 356 21.08 -7.75 -24.57
CA GLN A 356 22.07 -6.74 -24.96
C GLN A 356 21.61 -5.83 -26.10
N VAL A 357 20.47 -6.10 -26.73
CA VAL A 357 19.90 -5.23 -27.77
C VAL A 357 19.41 -3.93 -27.11
N SER A 358 19.89 -2.78 -27.57
CA SER A 358 19.47 -1.46 -27.05
C SER A 358 18.41 -0.76 -27.88
N GLN A 359 18.40 -0.98 -29.21
CA GLN A 359 17.51 -0.31 -30.15
C GLN A 359 16.71 -1.29 -31.01
N SER A 360 17.38 -2.00 -31.92
CA SER A 360 16.74 -2.89 -32.88
C SER A 360 17.72 -3.98 -33.31
N LEU A 361 17.25 -5.21 -33.43
CA LEU A 361 18.01 -6.36 -33.89
C LEU A 361 17.32 -6.95 -35.13
N LEU A 362 18.03 -7.09 -36.24
CA LEU A 362 17.51 -7.78 -37.43
C LEU A 362 17.42 -9.29 -37.19
N PHE A 363 16.46 -9.98 -37.80
CA PHE A 363 16.27 -11.42 -37.59
C PHE A 363 17.51 -12.25 -37.95
N ASP A 364 18.23 -11.87 -39.01
CA ASP A 364 19.48 -12.53 -39.43
C ASP A 364 20.61 -12.44 -38.40
N LYS A 365 20.50 -11.54 -37.42
CA LYS A 365 21.46 -11.34 -36.34
C LYS A 365 21.08 -12.10 -35.06
N VAL A 366 20.00 -12.89 -35.08
CA VAL A 366 19.65 -13.83 -34.00
C VAL A 366 20.42 -15.12 -34.25
N ASP A 367 21.32 -15.49 -33.34
CA ASP A 367 22.25 -16.62 -33.55
C ASP A 367 21.56 -17.99 -33.64
N ASP A 368 20.47 -18.19 -32.90
CA ASP A 368 19.73 -19.46 -32.86
C ASP A 368 18.70 -19.56 -34.01
N GLU A 369 18.93 -20.49 -34.93
CA GLU A 369 18.13 -20.67 -36.15
C GLU A 369 16.69 -21.11 -35.85
N GLU A 370 16.48 -21.92 -34.82
CA GLU A 370 15.16 -22.37 -34.38
C GLU A 370 14.33 -21.18 -33.85
N THR A 371 14.91 -20.39 -32.95
CA THR A 371 14.34 -19.13 -32.46
C THR A 371 14.02 -18.19 -33.63
N ARG A 372 14.90 -18.06 -34.62
CA ARG A 372 14.68 -17.21 -35.81
C ARG A 372 13.44 -17.65 -36.61
N LYS A 373 13.31 -18.96 -36.88
CA LYS A 373 12.13 -19.52 -37.57
C LYS A 373 10.85 -19.28 -36.80
N GLU A 374 10.87 -19.35 -35.47
CA GLU A 374 9.70 -19.02 -34.65
C GLU A 374 9.34 -17.52 -34.71
N ILE A 375 10.33 -16.63 -34.63
CA ILE A 375 10.13 -15.18 -34.77
C ILE A 375 9.49 -14.82 -36.12
N GLU A 376 9.93 -15.49 -37.19
CA GLU A 376 9.42 -15.26 -38.55
C GLU A 376 7.97 -15.73 -38.73
N ARG A 377 7.58 -16.82 -38.06
CA ARG A 377 6.20 -17.37 -38.09
C ARG A 377 5.19 -16.51 -37.34
N ILE A 378 5.61 -15.81 -36.29
CA ILE A 378 4.71 -14.98 -35.48
C ILE A 378 4.40 -13.66 -36.21
N SER A 379 3.16 -13.19 -36.10
CA SER A 379 2.71 -11.92 -36.67
C SER A 379 3.42 -10.69 -36.06
N VAL A 380 3.22 -9.49 -36.64
CA VAL A 380 3.79 -8.25 -36.08
C VAL A 380 3.15 -7.90 -34.72
N GLY A 381 3.97 -7.61 -33.72
CA GLY A 381 3.54 -7.11 -32.40
C GLY A 381 4.39 -7.58 -31.22
N ALA A 382 3.95 -7.34 -29.99
CA ALA A 382 4.71 -7.68 -28.77
C ALA A 382 4.78 -9.19 -28.49
N VAL A 383 5.97 -9.72 -28.30
CA VAL A 383 6.27 -11.15 -28.05
C VAL A 383 7.07 -11.30 -26.77
N VAL A 384 6.85 -12.39 -26.05
CA VAL A 384 7.59 -12.74 -24.83
C VAL A 384 8.62 -13.80 -25.19
N PHE A 385 9.89 -13.54 -24.89
CA PHE A 385 10.95 -14.55 -24.93
C PHE A 385 11.14 -15.06 -23.51
N ARG A 386 10.98 -16.36 -23.28
CA ARG A 386 11.10 -17.00 -21.96
C ARG A 386 12.26 -17.98 -21.99
N LYS A 387 13.07 -17.99 -20.93
CA LYS A 387 14.12 -18.99 -20.79
C LYS A 387 13.53 -20.38 -20.52
N GLU A 388 14.05 -21.41 -21.18
CA GLU A 388 13.57 -22.78 -21.01
C GLU A 388 13.66 -23.29 -19.56
N SER A 389 14.69 -22.87 -18.84
CA SER A 389 15.04 -23.40 -17.52
C SER A 389 14.69 -22.48 -16.34
N SER A 390 14.05 -21.32 -16.58
CA SER A 390 13.68 -20.36 -15.54
C SER A 390 12.55 -19.44 -15.97
N ASP A 391 11.95 -18.71 -15.02
CA ASP A 391 10.92 -17.71 -15.31
C ASP A 391 11.48 -16.37 -15.84
N ASP A 392 12.77 -16.34 -16.19
CA ASP A 392 13.38 -15.16 -16.78
C ASP A 392 12.82 -14.92 -18.17
N CYS A 393 12.37 -13.71 -18.42
CA CYS A 393 11.69 -13.37 -19.66
C CYS A 393 11.96 -11.93 -20.11
N LEU A 394 11.85 -11.72 -21.42
CA LEU A 394 11.99 -10.44 -22.09
C LEU A 394 10.75 -10.17 -22.92
N ILE A 395 10.25 -8.95 -22.86
CA ILE A 395 9.21 -8.48 -23.79
C ILE A 395 9.91 -7.69 -24.90
N MET A 396 9.73 -8.12 -26.15
CA MET A 396 10.21 -7.38 -27.31
C MET A 396 9.09 -7.13 -28.31
N TRP A 397 9.24 -6.08 -29.09
CA TRP A 397 8.43 -5.80 -30.26
C TRP A 397 8.98 -6.59 -31.44
N ARG A 398 8.17 -7.47 -32.02
CA ARG A 398 8.46 -8.12 -33.30
C ARG A 398 7.90 -7.29 -34.44
N GLY A 399 8.77 -6.58 -35.15
CA GLY A 399 8.47 -5.85 -36.38
C GLY A 399 8.41 -6.77 -37.60
N LYS A 400 8.45 -6.20 -38.81
CA LYS A 400 8.44 -7.00 -40.06
C LYS A 400 9.73 -7.81 -40.24
N VAL A 401 10.87 -7.23 -39.84
CA VAL A 401 12.23 -7.80 -40.04
C VAL A 401 13.14 -7.62 -38.82
N SER A 402 12.62 -7.09 -37.72
CA SER A 402 13.43 -6.71 -36.55
C SER A 402 12.74 -6.92 -35.21
N LEU A 403 13.54 -7.03 -34.16
CA LEU A 403 13.16 -7.07 -32.75
C LEU A 403 13.60 -5.80 -32.04
N THR A 404 12.70 -5.15 -31.30
CA THR A 404 13.02 -3.98 -30.45
C THR A 404 12.66 -4.27 -28.99
N PRO A 405 13.56 -4.05 -28.02
CA PRO A 405 13.24 -4.23 -26.61
C PRO A 405 12.05 -3.36 -26.14
N LEU A 406 11.18 -3.94 -25.30
CA LEU A 406 10.05 -3.23 -24.67
C LEU A 406 10.13 -3.26 -23.13
N MET A 407 11.26 -3.67 -22.58
CA MET A 407 11.45 -3.85 -21.14
C MET A 407 11.76 -2.51 -20.43
N PRO A 408 11.32 -2.32 -19.17
CA PRO A 408 11.78 -1.21 -18.34
C PRO A 408 13.30 -1.28 -18.09
N LYS A 409 13.96 -0.12 -17.98
CA LYS A 409 15.43 -0.05 -17.80
C LYS A 409 15.91 -0.77 -16.54
N ASP A 410 15.19 -0.61 -15.43
CA ASP A 410 15.55 -1.21 -14.14
C ASP A 410 15.52 -2.75 -14.21
N GLU A 411 14.60 -3.31 -15.00
CA GLU A 411 14.49 -4.76 -15.20
C GLU A 411 15.58 -5.30 -16.12
N VAL A 412 15.94 -4.53 -17.15
CA VAL A 412 17.11 -4.84 -17.99
C VAL A 412 18.37 -4.84 -17.14
N GLU A 413 18.54 -3.85 -16.26
CA GLU A 413 19.69 -3.79 -15.34
C GLU A 413 19.73 -4.97 -14.37
N PHE A 414 18.59 -5.33 -13.78
CA PHE A 414 18.48 -6.50 -12.91
C PHE A 414 18.85 -7.81 -13.63
N LEU A 415 18.32 -8.04 -14.83
CA LEU A 415 18.64 -9.23 -15.61
C LEU A 415 20.11 -9.21 -16.06
N CYS A 416 20.66 -8.06 -16.47
CA CYS A 416 22.08 -7.96 -16.82
C CYS A 416 22.97 -8.31 -15.62
N PHE A 417 22.64 -7.80 -14.43
CA PHE A 417 23.34 -8.16 -13.19
C PHE A 417 23.23 -9.66 -12.90
N LYS A 418 22.03 -10.25 -13.01
CA LYS A 418 21.79 -11.68 -12.78
C LYS A 418 22.60 -12.58 -13.73
N TYR A 419 22.83 -12.13 -14.96
CA TYR A 419 23.54 -12.88 -16.00
C TYR A 419 25.00 -12.48 -16.17
N ASP A 420 25.53 -11.60 -15.32
CA ASP A 420 26.90 -11.06 -15.38
C ASP A 420 27.22 -10.40 -16.75
N LEU A 421 26.30 -9.55 -17.21
CA LEU A 421 26.39 -8.85 -18.49
C LEU A 421 26.51 -7.33 -18.27
N PRO A 422 27.21 -6.61 -19.17
CA PRO A 422 27.25 -5.15 -19.11
C PRO A 422 25.88 -4.56 -19.40
N ASN A 423 25.56 -3.42 -18.78
CA ASN A 423 24.28 -2.74 -19.03
C ASN A 423 24.33 -2.01 -20.38
N PRO A 424 23.50 -2.39 -21.37
CA PRO A 424 23.55 -1.84 -22.73
C PRO A 424 23.27 -0.32 -22.79
N ALA A 425 22.57 0.24 -21.79
CA ALA A 425 22.30 1.68 -21.72
C ALA A 425 23.50 2.49 -21.20
N LYS A 426 24.43 1.87 -20.46
CA LYS A 426 25.64 2.52 -19.93
C LYS A 426 26.80 2.45 -20.93
N THR A 427 26.90 1.37 -21.70
CA THR A 427 27.93 1.20 -22.74
C THR A 427 27.79 2.16 -23.93
N GLN A 428 26.58 2.59 -24.28
CA GLN A 428 26.39 3.60 -25.34
C GLN A 428 26.84 5.03 -24.94
N ARG A 429 27.00 5.32 -23.64
CA ARG A 429 27.54 6.60 -23.16
C ARG A 429 29.07 6.61 -23.04
N GLY A 430 29.74 5.48 -23.23
CA GLY A 430 31.20 5.35 -23.11
C GLY A 430 31.98 5.57 -24.42
N GLY A 431 31.31 6.09 -25.47
CA GLY A 431 31.90 6.29 -26.80
C GLY A 431 32.44 7.70 -27.05
N SER A 432 32.84 8.44 -26.02
CA SER A 432 33.69 9.63 -26.10
C SER A 432 33.99 10.05 -24.68
N ASP A 433 35.13 9.65 -24.15
CA ASP A 433 35.89 10.37 -23.12
C ASP A 433 37.11 9.50 -22.77
N GLY A 434 38.13 9.58 -23.62
CA GLY A 434 39.48 9.49 -23.09
C GLY A 434 39.69 10.73 -22.24
N VAL A 435 39.65 10.57 -20.92
CA VAL A 435 39.97 11.67 -19.99
C VAL A 435 41.48 11.64 -19.74
N PRO A 436 42.23 12.71 -20.04
CA PRO A 436 43.61 12.87 -19.62
C PRO A 436 43.69 12.96 -18.09
N GLU A 437 44.77 12.46 -17.51
CA GLU A 437 45.00 12.25 -16.07
C GLU A 437 45.05 13.51 -15.17
N ASP A 438 44.64 14.69 -15.65
CA ASP A 438 44.86 15.97 -14.95
C ASP A 438 43.61 16.61 -14.31
N ALA A 439 42.47 15.90 -14.26
CA ALA A 439 41.23 16.43 -13.68
C ALA A 439 40.93 15.94 -12.24
N LYS A 440 41.93 15.42 -11.51
CA LYS A 440 41.80 15.00 -10.10
C LYS A 440 42.25 16.03 -9.06
N GLN A 441 42.60 17.25 -9.45
CA GLN A 441 43.05 18.31 -8.52
C GLN A 441 42.18 19.57 -8.49
N ARG A 442 40.94 19.54 -9.01
CA ARG A 442 40.05 20.73 -9.01
C ARG A 442 38.71 20.57 -8.29
N ILE A 443 38.52 19.48 -7.54
CA ILE A 443 37.31 19.29 -6.73
C ILE A 443 37.60 19.56 -5.24
N ASP A 444 38.84 19.39 -4.77
CA ASP A 444 39.22 19.66 -3.37
C ASP A 444 39.46 21.16 -3.04
N ALA A 445 39.25 22.08 -3.98
CA ALA A 445 39.45 23.53 -3.76
C ALA A 445 38.15 24.35 -3.74
N LYS A 446 36.97 23.72 -3.89
CA LYS A 446 35.68 24.41 -3.94
C LYS A 446 34.80 24.22 -2.71
N ASP A 447 35.15 23.28 -1.84
CA ASP A 447 34.43 23.04 -0.58
C ASP A 447 34.99 23.84 0.62
N GLU A 448 36.10 24.59 0.44
CA GLU A 448 36.64 25.51 1.47
C GLU A 448 36.20 26.98 1.29
N GLU A 449 35.60 27.38 0.16
CA GLU A 449 35.16 28.78 -0.06
C GLU A 449 33.73 29.09 0.39
N ASP A 450 32.87 28.08 0.60
CA ASP A 450 31.46 28.30 1.02
C ASP A 450 31.24 28.24 2.55
N ALA A 451 32.30 27.99 3.33
CA ALA A 451 32.25 27.98 4.80
C ALA A 451 32.54 29.36 5.45
N GLY A 452 32.86 30.40 4.65
CA GLY A 452 33.35 31.69 5.15
C GLY A 452 32.40 32.88 5.07
N ARG A 453 31.11 32.71 4.73
CA ARG A 453 30.24 33.86 4.38
C ARG A 453 28.93 33.99 5.17
N ALA A 454 28.90 33.56 6.43
CA ALA A 454 27.74 33.73 7.30
C ALA A 454 28.10 34.30 8.69
N GLU A 455 28.97 35.30 8.76
CA GLU A 455 29.05 36.22 9.90
C GLU A 455 29.31 37.64 9.35
N GLU A 456 28.29 38.50 9.41
CA GLU A 456 28.36 39.96 9.59
C GLU A 456 26.98 40.57 9.29
N ALA A 457 26.30 41.05 10.34
CA ALA A 457 25.14 41.92 10.25
C ALA A 457 25.52 43.26 10.93
N PRO A 458 25.31 44.42 10.29
CA PRO A 458 25.58 45.70 10.93
C PRO A 458 24.36 46.25 11.66
N GLU A 459 24.65 46.70 12.89
CA GLU A 459 24.00 47.66 13.82
C GLU A 459 22.48 47.88 13.82
#